data_AF-A0A376UFP4-F1
#
_entry.id   AF-A0A376UFP4-F1
#
_cell.length_a   1.000
_cell.length_b   1.000
_cell.length_c   1.000
_cell.angle_alpha   90.00
_cell.angle_beta   90.00
_cell.angle_gamma   90.00
#
_symmetry.space_group_name_H-M   'P 1'
#
loop_
_entity.id
_entity.type
_entity.pdbx_description
1 polymer ?
#
loop_
_entity_poly.entity_id
_entity_poly.type
_entity_poly.pdbx_seq_one_letter_code
_entity_poly.pdbx_strand_id
1 'polypeptide(L)'
;MEFFKKTALAALVMGFSGAALALPNITILATGGTIAGGGDSATKSNYTAGKVGVENLVNAVPQLKDIANVKGEQVVNIGSQDMNDNVWLTLAKKLTPTAIRPTASSLPTVPTRWKKLLTSST
;
A
#
# COMPACT_ATOMS: atom_id res chain seq x y z
N MET A 1 19.73 -15.09 48.05
CA MET A 1 20.22 -14.55 46.76
C MET A 1 19.53 -15.20 45.54
N GLU A 2 19.09 -16.45 45.63
CA GLU A 2 18.39 -17.16 44.53
C GLU A 2 17.00 -16.59 44.17
N PHE A 3 16.29 -16.02 45.14
CA PHE A 3 14.95 -15.46 44.91
C PHE A 3 14.98 -14.18 44.06
N PHE A 4 16.05 -13.37 44.21
CA PHE A 4 16.23 -12.11 43.47
C PHE A 4 16.69 -12.34 42.03
N LYS A 5 17.42 -13.45 41.78
CA LYS A 5 17.79 -13.87 40.41
C LYS A 5 16.57 -14.35 39.62
N LYS A 6 15.65 -15.10 40.27
CA LYS A 6 14.44 -15.63 39.61
C LYS A 6 13.42 -14.53 39.28
N THR A 7 13.28 -13.50 40.12
CA THR A 7 12.43 -12.34 39.82
C THR A 7 13.04 -11.43 38.76
N ALA A 8 14.36 -11.24 38.74
CA ALA A 8 15.04 -10.50 37.68
C ALA A 8 14.92 -11.19 36.31
N LEU A 9 14.95 -12.52 36.27
CA LEU A 9 14.79 -13.30 35.05
C LEU A 9 13.35 -13.24 34.51
N ALA A 10 12.34 -13.22 35.39
CA ALA A 10 10.93 -13.10 35.00
C ALA A 10 10.59 -11.72 34.42
N ALA A 11 11.18 -10.65 34.97
CA ALA A 11 11.02 -9.29 34.44
C ALA A 11 11.69 -9.11 33.05
N LEU A 12 12.80 -9.81 32.81
CA LEU A 12 13.49 -9.79 31.51
C LEU A 12 12.67 -10.49 30.40
N VAL A 13 11.91 -11.53 30.73
CA VAL A 13 11.06 -12.26 29.76
C VAL A 13 9.78 -11.49 29.42
N MET A 14 9.23 -10.69 30.34
CA MET A 14 8.06 -9.85 30.08
C MET A 14 8.38 -8.58 29.27
N GLY A 15 9.64 -8.17 29.17
CA GLY A 15 10.06 -6.95 28.46
C GLY A 15 10.21 -7.07 26.95
N PHE A 16 10.02 -8.25 26.34
CA PHE A 16 10.39 -8.49 24.94
C PHE A 16 9.24 -8.42 23.91
N SER A 17 8.01 -8.09 24.31
CA SER A 17 6.88 -7.93 23.38
C SER A 17 6.77 -6.50 22.82
N GLY A 18 7.85 -5.97 22.22
CA GLY A 18 7.85 -4.66 21.56
C GLY A 18 7.22 -4.64 20.15
N ALA A 19 6.90 -5.80 19.58
CA ALA A 19 6.39 -5.91 18.21
C ALA A 19 4.95 -5.37 18.04
N ALA A 20 4.20 -5.19 19.12
CA ALA A 20 2.79 -4.78 19.08
C ALA A 20 2.57 -3.25 19.11
N LEU A 21 3.63 -2.44 19.24
CA LEU A 21 3.54 -0.97 19.35
C LEU A 21 4.04 -0.23 18.10
N ALA A 22 4.48 -0.95 17.06
CA ALA A 22 4.93 -0.33 15.82
C ALA A 22 3.74 0.03 14.91
N LEU A 23 3.74 1.25 14.38
CA LEU A 23 2.74 1.67 13.40
C LEU A 23 2.83 0.80 12.13
N PRO A 24 1.69 0.40 11.54
CA PRO A 24 1.67 -0.37 10.30
C PRO A 24 2.26 0.45 9.14
N ASN A 25 2.99 -0.22 8.26
CA ASN A 25 3.50 0.39 7.02
C ASN A 25 2.45 0.23 5.92
N ILE A 26 1.92 1.35 5.41
CA ILE A 26 0.89 1.36 4.36
C ILE A 26 1.46 2.05 3.12
N THR A 27 1.40 1.37 1.97
CA THR A 27 1.77 1.97 0.67
C THR A 27 0.51 2.29 -0.12
N ILE A 28 0.34 3.56 -0.50
CA ILE A 28 -0.78 4.04 -1.31
C ILE A 28 -0.34 4.06 -2.77
N LEU A 29 -0.93 3.18 -3.59
CA LEU A 29 -0.74 3.17 -5.03
C LEU A 29 -1.75 4.11 -5.69
N ALA A 30 -1.30 5.29 -6.13
CA ALA A 30 -2.16 6.29 -6.72
C ALA A 30 -2.33 6.10 -8.24
N THR A 31 -3.58 6.19 -8.70
CA THR A 31 -3.95 6.05 -10.11
C THR A 31 -4.49 7.35 -10.74
N GLY A 32 -4.63 8.41 -9.95
CA GLY A 32 -5.24 9.67 -10.38
C GLY A 32 -6.69 9.78 -9.93
N GLY A 33 -7.61 10.03 -10.87
CA GLY A 33 -9.03 10.28 -10.62
C GLY A 33 -9.30 11.66 -10.00
N THR A 34 -10.54 11.86 -9.54
CA THR A 34 -11.02 13.14 -8.97
C THR A 34 -10.31 13.52 -7.68
N ILE A 35 -9.89 12.54 -6.86
CA ILE A 35 -9.19 12.79 -5.60
C ILE A 35 -7.81 13.41 -5.82
N ALA A 36 -7.14 13.02 -6.90
CA ALA A 36 -5.92 13.65 -7.39
C ALA A 36 -6.23 14.81 -8.36
N GLY A 37 -7.50 15.17 -8.51
CA GLY A 37 -7.94 16.21 -9.43
C GLY A 37 -7.71 17.60 -8.86
N GLY A 38 -7.48 18.58 -9.74
CA GLY A 38 -7.45 19.98 -9.36
C GLY A 38 -8.27 20.83 -10.32
N GLY A 39 -9.13 21.68 -9.78
CA GLY A 39 -9.83 22.74 -10.50
C GLY A 39 -9.21 24.11 -10.22
N ASP A 40 -9.52 25.09 -11.06
CA ASP A 40 -9.02 26.47 -10.87
C ASP A 40 -9.70 27.21 -9.71
N SER A 41 -10.84 26.69 -9.24
CA SER A 41 -11.61 27.22 -8.11
C SER A 41 -12.41 26.11 -7.46
N ALA A 42 -12.62 26.22 -6.14
CA ALA A 42 -13.48 25.32 -5.36
C ALA A 42 -14.95 25.30 -5.83
N THR A 43 -15.39 26.32 -6.58
CA THR A 43 -16.79 26.46 -7.04
C THR A 43 -17.01 26.06 -8.48
N LYS A 44 -15.97 25.74 -9.24
CA LYS A 44 -16.12 25.36 -10.65
C LYS A 44 -16.16 23.84 -10.80
N SER A 45 -17.10 23.34 -11.59
CA SER A 45 -17.29 21.90 -11.82
C SER A 45 -16.23 21.26 -12.74
N ASN A 46 -15.42 22.07 -13.43
CA ASN A 46 -14.32 21.55 -14.25
C ASN A 46 -13.10 21.24 -13.38
N TYR A 47 -12.69 19.97 -13.37
CA TYR A 47 -11.47 19.52 -12.71
C TYR A 47 -10.64 18.69 -13.68
N THR A 48 -9.32 18.83 -13.61
CA THR A 48 -8.40 17.95 -14.33
C THR A 48 -8.03 16.80 -13.42
N ALA A 49 -8.48 15.59 -13.74
CA ALA A 49 -8.12 14.38 -12.99
C ALA A 49 -6.59 14.21 -12.97
N GLY A 50 -6.04 13.81 -11.82
CA GLY A 50 -4.62 13.54 -11.72
C GLY A 50 -3.68 14.74 -11.68
N LYS A 51 -4.15 15.98 -11.49
CA LYS A 51 -3.26 17.14 -11.36
C LYS A 51 -2.33 17.07 -10.13
N VAL A 52 -2.72 16.34 -9.08
CA VAL A 52 -2.04 16.27 -7.79
C VAL A 52 -1.37 14.92 -7.60
N GLY A 53 -0.06 14.92 -7.35
CA GLY A 53 0.69 13.70 -7.07
C GLY A 53 0.38 13.11 -5.68
N VAL A 54 0.58 11.80 -5.51
CA VAL A 54 0.29 11.05 -4.27
C VAL A 54 0.91 11.67 -3.01
N GLU A 55 2.14 12.19 -3.09
CA GLU A 55 2.82 12.79 -1.94
C GLU A 55 2.10 14.05 -1.44
N ASN A 56 1.52 14.83 -2.35
CA ASN A 56 0.73 16.00 -1.97
C ASN A 56 -0.59 15.59 -1.29
N LEU A 57 -1.19 14.46 -1.68
CA LEU A 57 -2.38 13.92 -1.03
C LEU A 57 -2.08 13.42 0.38
N VAL A 58 -0.95 12.74 0.58
CA VAL A 58 -0.51 12.29 1.91
C VAL A 58 -0.21 13.49 2.81
N ASN A 59 0.43 14.53 2.28
CA ASN A 59 0.71 15.76 3.03
C ASN A 59 -0.54 16.59 3.35
N ALA A 60 -1.59 16.50 2.53
CA ALA A 60 -2.86 17.16 2.79
C ALA A 60 -3.62 16.57 3.99
N VAL A 61 -3.30 15.34 4.41
CA VAL A 61 -3.93 14.66 5.56
C VAL A 61 -2.87 14.24 6.58
N PRO A 62 -2.28 15.18 7.33
CA PRO A 62 -1.16 14.90 8.25
C PRO A 62 -1.52 13.93 9.38
N GLN A 63 -2.80 13.81 9.73
CA GLN A 63 -3.34 12.89 10.73
C GLN A 63 -3.06 11.41 10.42
N LEU A 64 -2.79 11.07 9.16
CA LEU A 64 -2.43 9.69 8.78
C LEU A 64 -1.12 9.21 9.44
N LYS A 65 -0.23 10.12 9.82
CA LYS A 65 1.08 9.81 10.43
C LYS A 65 0.95 9.27 11.86
N ASP A 66 -0.17 9.54 12.53
CA ASP A 66 -0.42 9.08 13.90
C ASP A 66 -0.90 7.62 13.95
N ILE A 67 -1.38 7.10 12.80
CA ILE A 67 -2.00 5.77 12.70
C ILE A 67 -1.17 4.79 11.85
N ALA A 68 -0.32 5.28 10.95
CA ALA A 68 0.47 4.45 10.03
C ALA A 68 1.69 5.18 9.47
N ASN A 69 2.72 4.41 9.13
CA ASN A 69 3.80 4.87 8.27
C ASN A 69 3.32 4.80 6.82
N VAL A 70 2.81 5.91 6.29
CA VAL A 70 2.25 5.99 4.94
C VAL A 70 3.33 6.37 3.92
N LYS A 71 3.43 5.61 2.83
CA LYS A 71 4.23 5.93 1.65
C LYS A 71 3.34 6.06 0.42
N GLY A 72 3.54 7.10 -0.37
CA GLY A 72 2.90 7.23 -1.68
C GLY A 72 3.72 6.58 -2.78
N GLU A 73 3.06 5.91 -3.73
CA GLU A 73 3.65 5.53 -5.00
C GLU A 73 2.67 5.81 -6.14
N GLN A 74 3.09 6.62 -7.10
CA GLN A 74 2.28 6.95 -8.26
C GLN A 74 2.41 5.84 -9.31
N VAL A 75 1.29 5.23 -9.72
CA VAL A 75 1.26 4.17 -10.72
C VAL A 75 0.88 4.72 -12.09
N VAL A 76 -0.24 5.43 -12.14
CA VAL A 76 -0.72 6.14 -13.33
C VAL A 76 -1.44 7.41 -12.91
N ASN A 77 -1.79 8.25 -13.86
CA ASN A 77 -2.38 9.54 -13.57
C ASN A 77 -3.49 9.87 -14.57
N ILE A 78 -4.60 9.14 -14.46
CA ILE A 78 -5.69 9.15 -15.44
C ILE A 78 -7.04 9.33 -14.76
N GLY A 79 -8.06 9.71 -15.55
CA GLY A 79 -9.44 9.63 -15.10
C GLY A 79 -9.87 8.16 -14.96
N SER A 80 -10.78 7.86 -14.04
CA SER A 80 -11.27 6.48 -13.84
C SER A 80 -11.95 5.91 -15.09
N GLN A 81 -12.48 6.77 -15.97
CA GLN A 81 -13.05 6.42 -17.26
C GLN A 81 -12.02 5.91 -18.28
N ASP A 82 -10.75 6.28 -18.12
CA ASP A 82 -9.66 5.92 -19.06
C ASP A 82 -8.91 4.64 -18.62
N MET A 83 -9.38 4.02 -17.54
CA MET A 83 -8.80 2.80 -16.99
C MET A 83 -8.99 1.63 -17.96
N ASN A 84 -7.92 0.88 -18.23
CA ASN A 84 -7.90 -0.21 -19.21
C ASN A 84 -7.08 -1.40 -18.73
N ASP A 85 -7.17 -2.52 -19.45
CA ASP A 85 -6.54 -3.80 -19.09
C ASP A 85 -5.03 -3.69 -18.86
N ASN A 86 -4.32 -2.85 -19.62
CA ASN A 86 -2.87 -2.68 -19.45
C ASN A 86 -2.54 -1.97 -18.13
N VAL A 87 -3.35 -0.98 -17.76
CA VAL A 87 -3.21 -0.27 -16.49
C VAL A 87 -3.57 -1.19 -15.32
N TRP A 88 -4.65 -1.95 -15.44
CA TRP A 88 -5.03 -2.96 -14.44
C TRP A 88 -3.95 -4.03 -14.25
N LEU A 89 -3.35 -4.50 -15.34
CA LEU A 89 -2.25 -5.47 -15.28
C LEU A 89 -1.01 -4.86 -14.59
N THR A 90 -0.70 -3.60 -14.87
CA THR A 90 0.40 -2.88 -14.23
C THR A 90 0.16 -2.73 -12.73
N LEU A 91 -1.07 -2.38 -12.33
CA LEU A 91 -1.49 -2.31 -10.92
C LEU A 91 -1.39 -3.67 -10.24
N ALA A 92 -1.90 -4.73 -10.87
CA ALA A 92 -1.82 -6.08 -10.33
C ALA A 92 -0.37 -6.53 -10.11
N LYS A 93 0.52 -6.23 -11.07
CA LYS A 93 1.96 -6.52 -10.93
C LYS A 93 2.61 -5.75 -9.78
N LYS A 94 2.20 -4.50 -9.51
CA LYS A 94 2.72 -3.70 -8.39
C LYS A 94 2.16 -4.12 -7.02
N LEU A 95 0.89 -4.54 -6.97
CA LEU A 95 0.26 -5.08 -5.76
C LEU A 95 0.87 -6.42 -5.34
N THR A 96 1.35 -7.17 -6.32
CA THR A 96 2.03 -8.45 -6.12
C THR A 96 3.39 -8.16 -5.46
N PRO A 97 3.59 -8.45 -4.17
CA PRO A 97 4.90 -8.30 -3.56
C PRO A 97 5.84 -9.29 -4.25
N THR A 98 7.14 -9.03 -4.21
CA THR A 98 8.23 -9.96 -4.59
C THR A 98 8.11 -11.36 -3.93
N ALA A 99 7.15 -11.57 -3.03
CA ALA A 99 6.76 -12.84 -2.39
C ALA A 99 5.70 -13.68 -3.16
N ILE A 100 4.99 -13.15 -4.16
CA ILE A 100 4.31 -13.99 -5.17
C ILE A 100 5.25 -14.08 -6.39
N ARG A 101 6.48 -14.51 -6.14
CA ARG A 101 7.05 -15.48 -7.07
C ARG A 101 6.28 -16.74 -6.75
N PRO A 102 5.32 -17.18 -7.59
CA PRO A 102 4.61 -18.40 -7.29
C PRO A 102 5.65 -19.51 -7.40
N THR A 103 6.21 -19.94 -6.26
CA THR A 103 6.49 -21.35 -6.15
C THR A 103 5.12 -22.00 -6.35
N ALA A 104 5.02 -22.96 -7.26
CA ALA A 104 3.76 -23.43 -7.83
C ALA A 104 2.69 -23.88 -6.80
N SER A 105 3.04 -23.94 -5.51
CA SER A 105 2.23 -24.38 -4.39
C SER A 105 1.40 -23.31 -3.67
N SER A 106 1.65 -22.00 -3.80
CA SER A 106 1.01 -20.99 -2.93
C SER A 106 -0.03 -20.08 -3.58
N LEU A 107 -0.36 -20.28 -4.86
CA LEU A 107 -1.42 -19.49 -5.49
C LEU A 107 -2.78 -19.95 -4.94
N PRO A 108 -3.53 -19.13 -4.18
CA PRO A 108 -4.95 -19.40 -3.94
C PRO A 108 -5.67 -19.49 -5.29
N THR A 109 -6.93 -19.93 -5.28
CA THR A 109 -7.82 -20.26 -6.40
C THR A 109 -8.05 -19.11 -7.40
N VAL A 110 -6.99 -18.61 -8.01
CA VAL A 110 -7.01 -17.65 -9.09
C VAL A 110 -7.31 -18.44 -10.37
N PRO A 111 -8.30 -18.01 -11.19
CA PRO A 111 -8.65 -18.70 -12.43
C PRO A 111 -7.42 -18.88 -13.33
N THR A 112 -7.32 -20.04 -13.98
CA THR A 112 -6.16 -20.48 -14.78
C THR A 112 -5.68 -19.44 -15.80
N ARG A 113 -6.60 -18.64 -16.35
CA ARG A 113 -6.31 -17.53 -17.27
C ARG A 113 -5.37 -16.48 -16.66
N TRP A 114 -5.58 -16.13 -15.40
CA TRP A 114 -4.79 -15.11 -14.69
C TRP A 114 -3.44 -15.65 -14.22
N LYS A 115 -3.36 -16.95 -13.87
CA LYS A 115 -2.07 -17.60 -13.58
C LYS A 115 -1.12 -17.48 -14.77
N LYS A 116 -1.63 -17.76 -15.98
CA LYS A 116 -0.83 -17.69 -17.21
C LYS A 116 -0.33 -16.26 -17.48
N LEU A 117 -1.18 -15.24 -17.32
CA LEU A 117 -0.83 -13.83 -17.52
C LEU A 117 0.21 -13.28 -16.53
N LEU A 118 0.20 -13.77 -15.28
CA LEU A 118 1.17 -13.36 -14.25
C LEU A 118 2.54 -14.03 -14.44
N THR A 119 2.60 -15.17 -15.13
CA THR A 119 3.85 -15.93 -15.35
C THR A 119 4.45 -15.79 -16.75
N SER A 120 3.72 -15.23 -17.72
CA SER A 120 4.09 -15.29 -19.15
C SER A 120 4.87 -14.10 -19.69
N SER A 121 5.58 -13.33 -18.86
CA SER A 121 6.48 -12.28 -19.35
C SER A 121 7.83 -12.37 -18.64
N THR A 122 8.59 -13.41 -19.01
CA THR A 122 10.06 -13.40 -19.09
C THR A 122 10.46 -13.32 -20.54
#